data_AF-A0A2J7RTB4-F1
#
_entry.id   AF-A0A2J7RTB4-F1
#
_cell.length_a   1.000
_cell.length_b   1.000
_cell.length_c   1.000
_cell.angle_alpha   90.00
_cell.angle_beta   90.00
_cell.angle_gamma   90.00
#
_symmetry.space_group_name_H-M   'P 1'
#
loop_
_entity.id
_entity.type
_entity.pdbx_description
1 polymer ?
#
loop_
_entity_poly.entity_id
_entity_poly.type
_entity_poly.pdbx_seq_one_letter_code
_entity_poly.pdbx_strand_id
1 'polypeptide(L)'
;MTDAQVPNEHFLVLINDMLASGEVPDLFGDDDVENIIAGVRNEVKGAGMLDTRENCWKFFIDRVRRQLKVVLCFSPVGSTLRVRARKFPAIINCTAINWFHEWPQEALVSVSKRFLEELDVLPECYRDSVARFMGLVHMSVNSTSRLYLQNERRYNYTTPKSFLEQISLYSKLLRQKSSELTGKVLRLENGLDKLRSTAEQVEDLKAKLAVQEVELKQKNEAADALIEIVRVETEKVSTEKAIG
;
A
#
# COMPACT_ATOMS: atom_id res chain seq x y z
N MET A 1 -23.61 -11.75 5.49
CA MET A 1 -24.42 -10.62 4.98
C MET A 1 -24.11 -9.37 5.78
N THR A 2 -23.90 -8.24 5.11
CA THR A 2 -23.61 -6.94 5.75
C THR A 2 -24.82 -6.00 5.70
N ASP A 3 -24.81 -4.93 6.50
CA ASP A 3 -25.86 -3.89 6.46
C ASP A 3 -26.13 -3.32 5.06
N ALA A 4 -25.09 -3.16 4.24
CA ALA A 4 -25.21 -2.63 2.87
C ALA A 4 -25.97 -3.58 1.93
N GLN A 5 -26.04 -4.87 2.27
CA GLN A 5 -26.72 -5.90 1.49
C GLN A 5 -28.18 -6.11 1.91
N VAL A 6 -28.68 -5.33 2.88
CA VAL A 6 -30.08 -5.38 3.34
C VAL A 6 -30.79 -4.10 2.85
N PRO A 7 -31.18 -4.02 1.56
CA PRO A 7 -31.89 -2.87 1.03
C PRO A 7 -33.33 -2.80 1.55
N ASN A 8 -33.93 -3.95 1.87
CA ASN A 8 -35.31 -4.07 2.37
C ASN A 8 -35.35 -4.97 3.61
N GLU A 9 -36.09 -4.54 4.64
CA GLU A 9 -36.30 -5.31 5.86
C GLU A 9 -37.00 -6.65 5.63
N HIS A 10 -37.75 -6.82 4.54
CA HIS A 10 -38.41 -8.09 4.21
C HIS A 10 -37.41 -9.27 4.12
N PHE A 11 -36.17 -9.00 3.71
CA PHE A 11 -35.13 -10.03 3.67
C PHE A 11 -34.80 -10.60 5.07
N LEU A 12 -34.95 -9.78 6.11
CA LEU A 12 -34.71 -10.20 7.49
C LEU A 12 -35.84 -11.08 8.04
N VAL A 13 -37.04 -11.04 7.45
CA VAL A 13 -38.13 -11.98 7.77
C VAL A 13 -37.69 -13.40 7.40
N LEU A 14 -37.21 -13.59 6.17
CA LEU A 14 -36.73 -14.89 5.68
C LEU A 14 -35.58 -15.43 6.55
N ILE A 15 -34.62 -14.57 6.91
CA ILE A 15 -33.52 -14.96 7.80
C ILE A 15 -34.03 -15.29 9.20
N ASN A 16 -34.99 -14.53 9.73
CA ASN A 16 -35.55 -14.79 11.05
C ASN A 16 -36.20 -16.18 11.10
N ASP A 17 -37.02 -16.51 10.10
CA ASP A 17 -37.72 -17.80 10.04
C ASP A 17 -36.73 -18.94 9.86
N MET A 18 -35.76 -18.77 8.97
CA MET A 18 -34.66 -19.71 8.77
C MET A 18 -33.83 -19.94 10.06
N LEU A 19 -33.54 -18.89 10.83
CA LEU A 19 -32.79 -19.03 12.09
C LEU A 19 -33.64 -19.68 13.20
N ALA A 20 -34.95 -19.43 13.21
CA ALA A 20 -35.85 -19.94 14.24
C ALA A 20 -36.20 -21.42 14.05
N SER A 21 -36.66 -21.80 12.85
CA SER A 21 -37.17 -23.15 12.55
C SER A 21 -36.23 -23.95 11.63
N GLY A 22 -35.38 -23.28 10.85
CA GLY A 22 -34.64 -23.90 9.74
C GLY A 22 -35.43 -24.00 8.44
N GLU A 23 -36.69 -23.55 8.46
CA GLU A 23 -37.62 -23.62 7.34
C GLU A 23 -38.26 -22.25 7.11
N VAL A 24 -38.34 -21.83 5.84
CA VAL A 24 -38.97 -20.58 5.46
C VAL A 24 -40.27 -20.91 4.74
N PRO A 25 -41.44 -20.46 5.25
CA PRO A 25 -42.71 -20.69 4.59
C PRO A 25 -42.72 -20.15 3.16
N ASP A 26 -43.35 -20.90 2.25
CA ASP A 26 -43.51 -20.55 0.83
C ASP A 26 -42.21 -20.22 0.07
N LEU A 27 -41.06 -20.72 0.57
CA LEU A 27 -39.77 -20.54 -0.10
C LEU A 27 -39.65 -21.41 -1.35
N PHE A 28 -40.22 -22.61 -1.31
CA PHE A 28 -40.18 -23.61 -2.39
C PHE A 28 -41.58 -23.83 -2.92
N GLY A 29 -41.73 -23.91 -4.25
CA GLY A 29 -42.99 -24.36 -4.86
C GLY A 29 -43.20 -25.86 -4.66
N ASP A 30 -44.43 -26.33 -4.83
CA ASP A 30 -44.76 -27.75 -4.65
C ASP A 30 -43.86 -28.68 -5.48
N ASP A 31 -43.58 -28.30 -6.74
CA ASP A 31 -42.69 -29.04 -7.64
C ASP A 31 -41.25 -29.12 -7.10
N ASP A 32 -40.74 -28.04 -6.50
CA ASP A 32 -39.40 -28.01 -5.90
C ASP A 32 -39.33 -28.89 -4.65
N VAL A 33 -40.39 -28.89 -3.84
CA VAL A 33 -40.50 -29.74 -2.65
C VAL A 33 -40.49 -31.22 -3.04
N GLU A 34 -41.25 -31.62 -4.07
CA GLU A 34 -41.20 -33.01 -4.60
C GLU A 34 -39.81 -33.39 -5.07
N ASN A 35 -39.14 -32.49 -5.81
CA ASN A 35 -37.79 -32.73 -6.32
C ASN A 35 -36.78 -32.90 -5.19
N ILE A 36 -36.86 -32.08 -4.14
CA ILE A 36 -36.00 -32.19 -2.95
C ILE A 36 -36.25 -33.52 -2.23
N ILE A 37 -37.51 -33.91 -2.03
CA ILE A 37 -37.87 -35.17 -1.38
C ILE A 37 -37.34 -36.36 -2.18
N ALA A 38 -37.52 -36.36 -3.49
CA ALA A 38 -36.99 -37.40 -4.37
C ALA A 38 -35.46 -37.51 -4.27
N GLY A 39 -34.77 -36.36 -4.15
CA GLY A 39 -33.31 -36.30 -3.99
C GLY A 39 -32.81 -36.92 -2.68
N VAL A 40 -33.48 -36.66 -1.55
CA VAL A 40 -33.03 -37.15 -0.23
C VAL A 40 -33.55 -38.55 0.13
N ARG A 41 -34.53 -39.08 -0.61
CA ARG A 41 -35.20 -40.35 -0.33
C ARG A 41 -34.27 -41.56 -0.17
N ASN A 42 -33.27 -41.69 -1.04
CA ASN A 42 -32.31 -42.79 -0.96
C ASN A 42 -31.44 -42.69 0.30
N GLU A 43 -31.13 -41.47 0.73
CA GLU A 43 -30.33 -41.21 1.93
C GLU A 43 -31.14 -41.48 3.21
N VAL A 44 -32.44 -41.16 3.20
CA VAL A 44 -33.37 -41.47 4.30
C VAL A 44 -33.48 -42.99 4.51
N LYS A 45 -33.59 -43.76 3.41
CA LYS A 45 -33.55 -45.23 3.45
C LYS A 45 -32.21 -45.74 3.97
N GLY A 46 -31.10 -45.16 3.49
CA GLY A 46 -29.75 -45.50 3.95
C GLY A 46 -29.53 -45.21 5.43
N ALA A 47 -30.21 -44.21 5.99
CA ALA A 47 -30.22 -43.88 7.40
C ALA A 47 -31.19 -44.74 8.24
N GLY A 48 -31.86 -45.74 7.65
CA GLY A 48 -32.76 -46.66 8.34
C GLY A 48 -34.13 -46.07 8.69
N MET A 49 -34.51 -44.92 8.12
CA MET A 49 -35.80 -44.29 8.35
C MET A 49 -36.83 -44.72 7.30
N LEU A 50 -38.12 -44.68 7.68
CA LEU A 50 -39.22 -44.97 6.75
C LEU A 50 -39.30 -43.88 5.67
N ASP A 51 -39.45 -44.30 4.42
CA ASP A 51 -39.61 -43.43 3.24
C ASP A 51 -41.00 -42.81 3.19
N THR A 52 -41.26 -41.89 4.10
CA THR A 52 -42.44 -41.02 4.08
C THR A 52 -42.04 -39.61 3.67
N ARG A 53 -42.98 -38.86 3.07
CA ARG A 53 -42.80 -37.45 2.72
C ARG A 53 -42.26 -36.64 3.90
N GLU A 54 -42.88 -36.81 5.06
CA GLU A 54 -42.54 -36.10 6.30
C GLU A 54 -41.12 -36.42 6.78
N ASN A 55 -40.71 -37.69 6.76
CA ASN A 55 -39.36 -38.08 7.16
C ASN A 55 -38.30 -37.53 6.21
N CYS A 56 -38.58 -37.53 4.91
CA CYS A 56 -37.68 -36.94 3.91
C CYS A 56 -37.54 -35.44 4.10
N TRP A 57 -38.65 -34.73 4.30
CA TRP A 57 -38.63 -33.29 4.54
C TRP A 57 -37.88 -32.94 5.82
N LYS A 58 -38.20 -33.62 6.93
CA LYS A 58 -37.50 -33.43 8.21
C LYS A 58 -36.00 -33.70 8.09
N PHE A 59 -35.61 -34.75 7.38
CA PHE A 59 -34.21 -35.07 7.13
C PHE A 59 -33.48 -33.99 6.34
N PHE A 60 -34.14 -33.42 5.33
CA PHE A 60 -33.63 -32.28 4.57
C PHE A 60 -33.45 -31.04 5.47
N ILE A 61 -34.46 -30.66 6.25
CA ILE A 61 -34.39 -29.50 7.16
C ILE A 61 -33.29 -29.70 8.21
N ASP A 62 -33.16 -30.88 8.80
CA ASP A 62 -32.09 -31.18 9.78
C ASP A 62 -30.70 -31.08 9.13
N ARG A 63 -30.56 -31.48 7.87
CA ARG A 63 -29.32 -31.30 7.11
C ARG A 63 -29.01 -29.82 6.90
N VAL A 64 -29.98 -29.04 6.45
CA VAL A 64 -29.83 -27.58 6.26
C VAL A 64 -29.38 -26.92 7.56
N ARG A 65 -30.02 -27.23 8.69
CA ARG A 65 -29.65 -26.67 10.01
C ARG A 65 -28.22 -27.04 10.44
N ARG A 66 -27.76 -28.24 10.10
CA ARG A 66 -26.40 -28.71 10.42
C ARG A 66 -25.34 -28.04 9.53
N GLN A 67 -25.60 -27.94 8.24
CA GLN A 67 -24.60 -27.54 7.24
C GLN A 67 -24.58 -26.04 6.97
N LEU A 68 -25.73 -25.38 7.01
CA LEU A 68 -25.83 -23.97 6.66
C LEU A 68 -25.49 -23.09 7.87
N LYS A 69 -24.50 -22.21 7.70
CA LYS A 69 -24.06 -21.24 8.71
C LYS A 69 -24.28 -19.83 8.17
N VAL A 70 -25.13 -19.07 8.85
CA VAL A 70 -25.44 -17.68 8.50
C VAL A 70 -24.59 -16.76 9.36
N VAL A 71 -23.78 -15.90 8.71
CA VAL A 71 -22.99 -14.87 9.39
C VAL A 71 -23.58 -13.50 9.06
N LEU A 72 -24.03 -12.79 10.09
CA LEU A 72 -24.63 -11.46 10.00
C LEU A 72 -23.64 -10.43 10.55
N CYS A 73 -23.32 -9.42 9.76
CA CYS A 73 -22.38 -8.36 10.12
C CYS A 73 -23.15 -7.04 10.18
N PHE A 74 -23.63 -6.69 11.37
CA PHE A 74 -24.37 -5.45 11.62
C PHE A 74 -23.52 -4.45 12.40
N SER A 75 -23.63 -3.18 12.03
CA SER A 75 -23.03 -2.09 12.76
C SER A 75 -23.79 -1.83 14.06
N PRO A 76 -23.10 -1.71 15.22
CA PRO A 76 -23.73 -1.29 16.47
C PRO A 76 -24.05 0.20 16.51
N VAL A 77 -23.62 0.96 15.49
CA VAL A 77 -23.83 2.41 15.42
C VAL A 77 -25.27 2.74 15.04
N GLY A 78 -25.89 3.64 15.79
CA GLY A 78 -27.26 4.09 15.58
C GLY A 78 -28.31 3.17 16.21
N SER A 79 -29.57 3.35 15.84
CA SER A 79 -30.70 2.60 16.40
C SER A 79 -31.09 1.36 15.58
N THR A 80 -30.55 1.22 14.37
CA THR A 80 -30.96 0.19 13.39
C THR A 80 -30.84 -1.23 13.93
N LEU A 81 -29.69 -1.58 14.52
CA LEU A 81 -29.47 -2.90 15.12
C LEU A 81 -30.48 -3.16 16.24
N ARG A 82 -30.71 -2.17 17.12
CA ARG A 82 -31.69 -2.27 18.22
C ARG A 82 -33.12 -2.47 17.72
N VAL A 83 -33.50 -1.80 16.63
CA VAL A 83 -34.83 -1.95 16.03
C VAL A 83 -34.99 -3.33 15.40
N ARG A 84 -33.99 -3.78 14.62
CA ARG A 84 -34.00 -5.11 13.99
C ARG A 84 -34.00 -6.23 15.02
N ALA A 85 -33.21 -6.11 16.07
CA ALA A 85 -33.20 -7.02 17.22
C ALA A 85 -34.57 -7.25 17.85
N ARG A 86 -35.40 -6.19 17.92
CA ARG A 86 -36.76 -6.27 18.47
C ARG A 86 -37.77 -6.85 17.48
N LYS A 87 -37.63 -6.50 16.20
CA LYS A 87 -38.50 -7.01 15.12
C LYS A 87 -38.24 -8.49 14.81
N PHE A 88 -36.98 -8.92 14.91
CA PHE A 88 -36.50 -10.23 14.47
C PHE A 88 -35.71 -10.92 15.58
N PRO A 89 -36.39 -11.51 16.58
CA PRO A 89 -35.75 -12.04 17.77
C PRO A 89 -34.81 -13.23 17.50
N ALA A 90 -35.02 -13.99 16.42
CA ALA A 90 -34.15 -15.12 16.07
C ALA A 90 -32.71 -14.68 15.76
N ILE A 91 -32.52 -13.43 15.31
CA ILE A 91 -31.19 -12.86 15.07
C ILE A 91 -30.37 -12.84 16.37
N ILE A 92 -30.99 -12.63 17.53
CA ILE A 92 -30.29 -12.60 18.83
C ILE A 92 -30.35 -13.95 19.52
N ASN A 93 -31.51 -14.62 19.48
CA ASN A 93 -31.74 -15.83 20.27
C ASN A 93 -31.09 -17.08 19.66
N CYS A 94 -30.93 -17.12 18.33
CA CYS A 94 -30.47 -18.29 17.59
C CYS A 94 -29.07 -18.11 16.99
N THR A 95 -28.38 -16.99 17.28
CA THR A 95 -27.01 -16.75 16.80
C THR A 95 -26.05 -16.50 17.96
N ALA A 96 -24.77 -16.77 17.72
CA ALA A 96 -23.71 -16.40 18.64
C ALA A 96 -23.25 -14.97 18.33
N ILE A 97 -23.40 -14.07 19.30
CA ILE A 97 -22.97 -12.68 19.15
C ILE A 97 -21.47 -12.57 19.38
N ASN A 98 -20.76 -12.07 18.38
CA ASN A 98 -19.35 -11.73 18.48
C ASN A 98 -19.17 -10.21 18.35
N TRP A 99 -18.61 -9.58 19.37
CA TRP A 99 -18.39 -8.13 19.40
C TRP A 99 -17.03 -7.77 18.82
N PHE A 100 -17.05 -7.02 17.73
CA PHE A 100 -15.84 -6.45 17.13
C PHE A 100 -15.56 -5.09 17.77
N HIS A 101 -14.60 -5.08 18.67
CA HIS A 101 -14.14 -3.86 19.34
C HIS A 101 -13.12 -3.10 18.49
N GLU A 102 -12.95 -1.81 18.82
CA GLU A 102 -11.81 -1.03 18.35
C GLU A 102 -10.51 -1.77 18.71
N TRP A 103 -9.51 -1.69 17.82
CA TRP A 103 -8.23 -2.34 18.08
C TRP A 103 -7.52 -1.67 19.27
N PRO A 104 -7.09 -2.44 20.29
CA PRO A 104 -6.28 -1.90 21.37
C PRO A 104 -4.90 -1.47 20.83
N GLN A 105 -4.20 -0.66 21.61
CA GLN A 105 -2.88 -0.16 21.23
C GLN A 105 -1.91 -1.29 20.84
N GLU A 106 -1.93 -2.39 21.58
CA GLU A 106 -1.07 -3.55 21.31
C GLU A 106 -1.35 -4.16 19.94
N ALA A 107 -2.63 -4.28 19.55
CA ALA A 107 -3.02 -4.79 18.25
C ALA A 107 -2.60 -3.81 17.13
N LEU A 108 -2.78 -2.50 17.34
CA LEU A 108 -2.32 -1.48 16.40
C LEU A 108 -0.81 -1.58 16.15
N VAL A 109 -0.02 -1.69 17.23
CA VAL A 109 1.43 -1.83 17.15
C VAL A 109 1.83 -3.14 16.47
N SER A 110 1.18 -4.26 16.82
CA SER A 110 1.46 -5.56 16.20
C SER A 110 1.19 -5.57 14.71
N VAL A 111 0.06 -4.99 14.29
CA VAL A 111 -0.30 -4.86 12.87
C VAL A 111 0.70 -3.96 12.15
N SER A 112 1.02 -2.79 12.72
CA SER A 112 2.04 -1.90 12.13
C SER A 112 3.38 -2.58 11.96
N LYS A 113 3.89 -3.32 12.96
CA LYS A 113 5.15 -4.06 12.85
C LYS A 113 5.15 -5.01 11.67
N ARG A 114 4.08 -5.80 11.52
CA ARG A 114 3.96 -6.76 10.43
C ARG A 114 4.05 -6.11 9.05
N PHE A 115 3.40 -4.97 8.87
CA PHE A 115 3.47 -4.24 7.59
C PHE A 115 4.81 -3.51 7.38
N LEU A 116 5.47 -3.06 8.45
CA LEU A 116 6.77 -2.40 8.38
C LEU A 116 7.93 -3.36 8.13
N GLU A 117 7.77 -4.65 8.45
CA GLU A 117 8.72 -5.71 8.08
C GLU A 117 8.89 -5.82 6.55
N GLU A 118 7.82 -5.57 5.78
CA GLU A 118 7.82 -5.61 4.32
C GLU A 118 8.43 -4.34 3.67
N LEU A 119 8.96 -3.42 4.49
CA LEU A 119 9.45 -2.13 4.05
C LEU A 119 10.98 -2.05 4.13
N ASP A 120 11.64 -2.47 3.05
CA ASP A 120 13.12 -2.53 2.96
C ASP A 120 13.80 -1.17 3.14
N VAL A 121 13.15 -0.09 2.70
CA VAL A 121 13.67 1.28 2.84
C VAL A 121 13.68 1.79 4.28
N LEU A 122 13.01 1.12 5.22
CA LEU A 122 13.00 1.49 6.63
C LEU A 122 13.99 0.61 7.42
N PRO A 123 15.04 1.19 8.01
CA PRO A 123 15.99 0.44 8.83
C PRO A 123 15.30 -0.25 10.02
N GLU A 124 15.76 -1.46 10.33
CA GLU A 124 15.14 -2.32 11.35
C GLU A 124 15.07 -1.68 12.73
N CYS A 125 16.09 -0.90 13.09
CA CYS A 125 16.17 -0.18 14.37
C CYS A 125 15.03 0.83 14.58
N TYR A 126 14.43 1.36 13.50
CA TYR A 126 13.33 2.32 13.59
C TYR A 126 11.95 1.68 13.51
N ARG A 127 11.83 0.41 13.10
CA ARG A 127 10.54 -0.25 12.88
C ARG A 127 9.68 -0.27 14.16
N ASP A 128 10.25 -0.60 15.31
CA ASP A 128 9.52 -0.62 16.59
C ASP A 128 9.01 0.78 16.97
N SER A 129 9.86 1.81 16.85
CA SER A 129 9.50 3.20 17.17
C SER A 129 8.39 3.71 16.26
N VAL A 130 8.48 3.44 14.95
CA VAL A 130 7.46 3.84 13.97
C VAL A 130 6.14 3.12 14.24
N ALA A 131 6.17 1.82 14.55
CA ALA A 131 4.95 1.07 14.88
C ALA A 131 4.24 1.62 16.12
N ARG A 132 4.98 1.91 17.19
CA ARG A 132 4.43 2.55 18.40
C ARG A 132 3.83 3.91 18.11
N PHE A 133 4.51 4.71 17.28
CA PHE A 133 4.03 6.03 16.88
C PHE A 133 2.74 5.95 16.05
N MET A 134 2.66 5.03 15.08
CA MET A 134 1.44 4.82 14.30
C MET A 134 0.24 4.49 15.18
N GLY A 135 0.40 3.56 16.13
CA GLY A 135 -0.64 3.21 17.09
C GLY A 135 -1.06 4.39 17.97
N LEU A 136 -0.08 5.16 18.48
CA LEU A 136 -0.34 6.37 19.28
C LEU A 136 -1.14 7.42 18.50
N VAL A 137 -0.75 7.70 17.25
CA VAL A 137 -1.44 8.68 16.40
C VAL A 137 -2.87 8.24 16.15
N HIS A 138 -3.11 6.96 15.83
CA HIS A 138 -4.47 6.46 15.62
C HIS A 138 -5.35 6.62 16.87
N MET A 139 -4.82 6.29 18.06
CA MET A 139 -5.53 6.50 19.32
C MET A 139 -5.81 7.98 19.61
N SER A 140 -4.86 8.85 19.30
CA SER A 140 -5.04 10.31 19.42
C SER A 140 -6.18 10.80 18.53
N VAL A 141 -6.27 10.32 17.28
CA VAL A 141 -7.40 10.64 16.38
C VAL A 141 -8.72 10.14 16.98
N ASN A 142 -8.78 8.93 17.55
CA ASN A 142 -10.00 8.44 18.21
C ASN A 142 -10.43 9.37 19.36
N SER A 143 -9.49 9.82 20.19
CA SER A 143 -9.78 10.75 21.28
C SER A 143 -10.27 12.12 20.77
N THR A 144 -9.66 12.61 19.69
CA THR A 144 -10.01 13.88 19.06
C THR A 144 -11.38 13.80 18.38
N SER A 145 -11.71 12.68 17.72
CA SER A 145 -13.02 12.44 17.12
C SER A 145 -14.15 12.47 18.15
N ARG A 146 -13.90 12.00 19.39
CA ARG A 146 -14.89 12.11 20.48
C ARG A 146 -15.13 13.56 20.89
N LEU A 147 -14.07 14.36 20.99
CA LEU A 147 -14.17 15.79 21.28
C LEU A 147 -14.89 16.54 20.14
N TYR A 148 -14.58 16.19 18.89
CA TYR A 148 -15.23 16.75 17.71
C TYR A 148 -16.73 16.46 17.71
N LEU A 149 -17.15 15.24 18.05
CA LEU A 149 -18.56 14.91 18.21
C LEU A 149 -19.25 15.75 19.30
N GLN A 150 -18.58 15.96 20.43
CA GLN A 150 -19.13 16.75 21.53
C GLN A 150 -19.36 18.21 21.13
N ASN A 151 -18.40 18.80 20.42
CA ASN A 151 -18.41 20.22 20.08
C ASN A 151 -19.26 20.51 18.83
N GLU A 152 -19.07 19.72 17.76
CA GLU A 152 -19.65 20.00 16.43
C GLU A 152 -20.87 19.15 16.13
N ARG A 153 -21.23 18.21 17.01
CA ARG A 153 -22.33 17.24 16.81
C ARG A 153 -22.21 16.43 15.52
N ARG A 154 -20.99 16.31 14.98
CA ARG A 154 -20.67 15.56 13.76
C ARG A 154 -19.79 14.37 14.10
N TYR A 155 -20.14 13.21 13.53
CA TYR A 155 -19.35 12.00 13.70
C TYR A 155 -18.20 11.95 12.71
N ASN A 156 -17.00 11.69 13.22
CA ASN A 156 -15.86 11.25 12.43
C ASN A 156 -15.48 9.84 12.88
N TYR A 157 -15.73 8.84 12.02
CA TYR A 157 -15.48 7.44 12.35
C TYR A 157 -14.05 7.06 11.97
N THR A 158 -13.31 6.58 12.95
CA THR A 158 -12.06 5.87 12.72
C THR A 158 -12.35 4.37 12.64
N THR A 159 -11.76 3.70 11.66
CA THR A 159 -11.93 2.26 11.48
C THR A 159 -10.56 1.60 11.36
N PRO A 160 -10.45 0.29 11.66
CA PRO A 160 -9.23 -0.46 11.35
C PRO A 160 -8.81 -0.33 9.89
N LYS A 161 -9.76 -0.19 8.96
CA LYS A 161 -9.48 0.09 7.54
C LYS A 161 -8.73 1.41 7.36
N SER A 162 -9.19 2.49 8.00
CA SER A 162 -8.50 3.79 7.96
C SER A 162 -7.08 3.72 8.54
N PHE A 163 -6.85 2.87 9.54
CA PHE A 163 -5.50 2.62 10.07
C PHE A 163 -4.61 1.89 9.06
N LEU A 164 -5.14 0.87 8.39
CA LEU A 164 -4.41 0.17 7.32
C LEU A 164 -4.09 1.11 6.13
N GLU A 165 -5.01 2.03 5.80
CA GLU A 165 -4.78 3.07 4.80
C GLU A 165 -3.66 4.04 5.24
N GLN A 166 -3.60 4.43 6.51
CA GLN A 166 -2.49 5.23 7.06
C GLN A 166 -1.15 4.52 6.88
N ILE A 167 -1.07 3.22 7.20
CA ILE A 167 0.17 2.43 7.04
C ILE A 167 0.54 2.34 5.56
N SER A 168 -0.42 2.03 4.69
CA SER A 168 -0.21 1.94 3.24
C SER A 168 0.30 3.26 2.65
N LEU A 169 -0.30 4.39 3.04
CA LEU A 169 0.12 5.71 2.62
C LEU A 169 1.54 6.03 3.10
N TYR A 170 1.87 5.73 4.36
CA TYR A 170 3.22 5.90 4.90
C TYR A 170 4.25 5.09 4.11
N SER A 171 4.00 3.80 3.89
CA SER A 171 4.90 2.93 3.14
C SER A 171 5.11 3.40 1.71
N LYS A 172 4.04 3.82 1.03
CA LYS A 172 4.12 4.41 -0.32
C LYS A 172 4.96 5.68 -0.33
N LEU A 173 4.70 6.61 0.60
CA LEU A 173 5.38 7.89 0.66
C LEU A 173 6.87 7.70 0.98
N LEU A 174 7.20 6.80 1.90
CA LEU A 174 8.59 6.52 2.26
C LEU A 174 9.36 5.94 1.06
N ARG A 175 8.80 4.95 0.36
CA ARG A 175 9.42 4.40 -0.86
C ARG A 175 9.65 5.47 -1.92
N GLN A 176 8.63 6.30 -2.18
CA GLN A 176 8.71 7.37 -3.16
C GLN A 176 9.81 8.38 -2.78
N LYS A 177 9.79 8.88 -1.54
CA LYS A 177 10.74 9.90 -1.08
C LYS A 177 12.17 9.37 -0.99
N SER A 178 12.36 8.14 -0.55
CA SER A 178 13.66 7.49 -0.57
C SER A 178 14.19 7.33 -2.00
N SER A 179 13.36 6.88 -2.94
CA SER A 179 13.78 6.77 -4.36
C SER A 179 14.12 8.12 -4.98
N GLU A 180 13.32 9.16 -4.72
CA GLU A 180 13.59 10.53 -5.17
C GLU A 180 14.93 11.05 -4.61
N LEU A 181 15.21 10.76 -3.33
CA LEU A 181 16.44 11.18 -2.66
C LEU A 181 17.66 10.43 -3.22
N THR A 182 17.59 9.10 -3.34
CA THR A 182 18.66 8.29 -3.92
C THR A 182 18.98 8.75 -5.35
N GLY A 183 17.97 9.08 -6.16
CA GLY A 183 18.17 9.63 -7.49
C GLY A 183 18.89 10.99 -7.48
N LYS A 184 18.59 11.86 -6.52
CA LYS A 184 19.30 13.15 -6.35
C LYS A 184 20.75 12.95 -5.90
N VAL A 185 20.99 12.02 -4.99
CA VAL A 185 22.35 11.67 -4.52
C VAL A 185 23.18 11.15 -5.69
N LEU A 186 22.67 10.17 -6.45
CA LEU A 186 23.35 9.62 -7.62
C LEU A 186 23.66 10.69 -8.67
N ARG A 187 22.74 11.63 -8.89
CA ARG A 187 22.97 12.76 -9.81
C ARG A 187 24.09 13.68 -9.33
N LEU A 188 24.17 13.96 -8.03
CA LEU A 188 25.24 14.77 -7.45
C LEU A 188 26.59 14.06 -7.51
N GLU A 189 26.64 12.77 -7.19
CA GLU A 189 27.85 11.94 -7.30
C GLU A 189 28.39 11.95 -8.73
N ASN A 190 27.54 11.69 -9.72
CA ASN A 190 27.91 11.78 -11.13
C ASN A 190 28.40 13.19 -11.53
N GLY A 191 27.82 14.23 -10.94
CA GLY A 191 28.27 15.62 -11.16
C GLY A 191 29.66 15.87 -10.59
N LEU A 192 29.91 15.41 -9.37
CA LEU A 192 31.21 15.51 -8.70
C LEU A 192 32.30 14.74 -9.44
N ASP A 193 32.00 13.53 -9.93
CA ASP A 193 32.93 12.74 -10.73
C ASP A 193 33.32 13.45 -12.04
N LYS A 194 32.36 14.08 -12.72
CA LYS A 194 32.64 14.89 -13.92
C LYS A 194 33.51 16.11 -13.62
N LEU A 195 33.24 16.81 -12.51
CA LEU A 195 34.04 17.95 -12.07
C LEU A 195 35.48 17.53 -11.75
N ARG A 196 35.65 16.40 -11.06
CA ARG A 196 36.97 15.82 -10.77
C ARG A 196 37.73 15.50 -12.06
N SER A 197 37.09 14.79 -13.00
CA SER A 197 37.72 14.46 -14.30
C SER A 197 38.08 15.71 -15.11
N THR A 198 37.24 16.75 -15.07
CA THR A 198 37.55 18.01 -15.78
C THR A 198 38.70 18.74 -15.12
N ALA A 199 38.80 18.74 -13.79
CA ALA A 199 39.93 19.31 -13.07
C ALA A 199 41.25 18.62 -13.44
N GLU A 200 41.26 17.29 -13.47
CA GLU A 200 42.41 16.49 -13.93
C GLU A 200 42.81 16.85 -15.37
N GLN A 201 41.83 16.94 -16.29
CA GLN A 201 42.09 17.34 -17.68
C GLN A 201 42.65 18.76 -17.81
N VAL A 202 42.19 19.71 -16.99
CA VAL A 202 42.69 21.08 -16.98
C VAL A 202 44.13 21.13 -16.46
N GLU A 203 44.47 20.32 -15.46
CA GLU A 203 45.83 20.21 -14.94
C GLU A 203 46.78 19.65 -16.00
N ASP A 204 46.38 18.61 -16.72
CA ASP A 204 47.12 18.05 -17.86
C ASP A 204 47.33 19.09 -18.98
N LEU A 205 46.30 19.88 -19.30
CA LEU A 205 46.38 20.92 -20.33
C LEU A 205 47.33 22.06 -19.91
N LYS A 206 47.31 22.46 -18.63
CA LYS A 206 48.26 23.45 -18.09
C LYS A 206 49.70 22.96 -18.19
N ALA A 207 49.94 21.69 -17.86
CA ALA A 207 51.26 21.09 -17.97
C ALA A 207 51.75 21.08 -19.43
N LYS A 208 50.88 20.69 -20.39
CA LYS A 208 51.20 20.73 -21.82
C LYS A 208 51.47 22.14 -22.33
N LEU A 209 50.66 23.12 -21.90
CA LEU A 209 50.81 24.52 -22.29
C LEU A 209 52.15 25.09 -21.83
N ALA A 210 52.55 24.82 -20.58
CA ALA A 210 53.83 25.26 -20.04
C ALA A 210 55.03 24.72 -20.84
N VAL A 211 54.97 23.46 -21.28
CA VAL A 211 56.00 22.87 -22.16
C VAL A 211 56.02 23.58 -23.52
N GLN A 212 54.84 23.80 -24.12
CA GLN A 212 54.73 24.48 -25.42
C GLN A 212 55.22 25.92 -25.40
N GLU A 213 54.99 26.68 -24.31
CA GLU A 213 55.49 28.05 -24.17
C GLU A 213 57.03 28.10 -24.18
N VAL A 214 57.69 27.15 -23.53
CA VAL A 214 59.17 27.05 -23.52
C VAL A 214 59.69 26.72 -24.92
N GLU A 215 59.10 25.73 -25.60
CA GLU A 215 59.48 25.38 -26.97
C GLU A 215 59.27 26.54 -27.96
N LEU A 216 58.16 27.27 -27.83
CA LEU A 216 57.84 28.41 -28.67
C LEU A 216 58.87 29.54 -28.49
N LYS A 217 59.28 29.81 -27.24
CA LYS A 217 60.30 30.81 -26.93
C LYS A 217 61.65 30.45 -27.55
N GLN A 218 62.08 29.19 -27.42
CA GLN A 218 63.32 28.70 -28.03
C GLN A 218 63.29 28.83 -29.56
N LYS A 219 62.16 28.50 -30.19
CA LYS A 219 62.00 28.65 -31.65
C LYS A 219 61.99 30.10 -32.10
N ASN A 220 61.36 31.00 -31.34
CA ASN A 220 61.41 32.44 -31.64
C ASN A 220 62.82 32.99 -31.50
N GLU A 221 63.54 32.64 -30.43
CA GLU A 221 64.95 33.06 -30.25
C GLU A 221 65.84 32.56 -31.40
N ALA A 222 65.63 31.32 -31.85
CA ALA A 222 66.34 30.78 -33.01
C ALA A 222 65.97 31.49 -34.32
N ALA A 223 64.70 31.84 -34.51
CA ALA A 223 64.23 32.59 -35.69
C ALA A 223 64.78 34.02 -35.70
N ASP A 224 64.76 34.72 -34.57
CA ASP A 224 65.30 36.08 -34.41
C ASP A 224 66.81 36.09 -34.69
N ALA A 225 67.55 35.09 -34.21
CA ALA A 225 68.97 34.93 -34.52
C ALA A 225 69.21 34.72 -36.03
N LEU A 226 68.37 33.92 -36.69
CA LEU A 226 68.42 33.72 -38.14
C LEU A 226 68.13 35.00 -38.92
N ILE A 227 67.16 35.80 -38.48
CA ILE A 227 66.84 37.10 -39.09
C ILE A 227 68.05 38.05 -39.01
N GLU A 228 68.74 38.10 -37.87
CA GLU A 228 69.90 38.97 -37.71
C GLU A 228 71.07 38.52 -38.62
N ILE A 229 71.31 37.21 -38.73
CA ILE A 229 72.32 36.65 -39.66
C ILE A 229 71.97 37.04 -41.10
N VAL A 230 70.71 36.83 -41.51
CA VAL A 230 70.23 37.21 -42.85
C VAL A 230 70.36 38.71 -43.07
N ARG A 231 70.10 39.57 -42.08
CA ARG A 231 70.28 41.03 -42.21
C ARG A 231 71.72 41.39 -42.48
N VAL A 232 72.66 40.83 -41.71
CA VAL A 232 74.11 41.04 -41.89
C VAL A 232 74.59 40.55 -43.26
N GLU A 233 74.11 39.39 -43.72
CA GLU A 233 74.44 38.89 -45.07
C GLU A 233 73.82 39.73 -46.18
N THR A 234 72.59 40.24 -46.02
CA THR A 234 71.95 41.11 -47.00
C THR A 234 72.65 42.46 -47.10
N GLU A 235 73.08 43.04 -45.97
CA GLU A 235 73.91 44.25 -45.92
C GLU A 235 75.24 44.04 -46.66
N LYS A 236 75.95 42.93 -46.41
CA LYS A 236 77.19 42.60 -47.14
C LYS A 236 76.97 42.48 -48.64
N VAL A 237 75.94 41.75 -49.07
CA VAL A 237 75.60 41.59 -50.50
C VAL A 237 75.22 42.93 -51.13
N SER A 238 74.57 43.84 -50.39
CA SER A 238 74.26 45.19 -50.89
C SER A 238 75.51 46.06 -51.05
N THR A 239 76.49 45.95 -50.14
CA THR A 239 77.76 46.68 -50.25
C THR A 239 78.62 46.15 -51.39
N GLU A 240 78.59 44.86 -51.68
CA GLU A 240 79.29 44.27 -52.82
C GLU A 240 78.63 44.66 -54.16
N LYS A 241 77.29 44.75 -54.22
CA LYS A 241 76.56 45.26 -55.40
C LYS A 241 76.73 46.76 -55.65
N ALA A 242 77.14 47.54 -54.66
CA ALA A 242 77.42 48.97 -54.83
C ALA A 242 78.84 49.26 -55.34
N ILE A 243 79.71 48.24 -55.38
CA ILE A 243 81.13 48.33 -55.78
C ILE A 243 81.40 47.66 -57.14
N GLY A 244 80.43 46.93 -57.71
CA GLY A 244 80.47 46.38 -59.07
C GLY A 244 79.59 47.15 -60.04
#